data_AF-A0A0V0YCB3-F1
#
_entry.id   AF-A0A0V0YCB3-F1
#
_cell.length_a   1.000
_cell.length_b   1.000
_cell.length_c   1.000
_cell.angle_alpha   90.00
_cell.angle_beta   90.00
_cell.angle_gamma   90.00
#
_symmetry.space_group_name_H-M   'P 1'
#
loop_
_entity.id
_entity.type
_entity.pdbx_description
1 polymer ?
#
loop_
_entity_poly.entity_id
_entity_poly.type
_entity_poly.pdbx_seq_one_letter_code
_entity_poly.pdbx_strand_id
1 'polypeptide(L)'
;MKSKLYKYGVKMWMLCDVRTGYTLCVHIYTDKIGQKPKREQGKRVVLDLARDLGPVYGINIDHYFMSLNVARALLVQRKTLLGTIRPRRKKVLKEL
;
A
#
# COMPACT_ATOMS: atom_id res chain seq x y z
N MET A 1 -11.05 8.63 -11.67
CA MET A 1 -11.66 7.80 -10.60
C MET A 1 -13.03 8.36 -10.25
N LYS A 2 -14.08 7.52 -10.12
CA LYS A 2 -15.47 7.99 -9.93
C LYS A 2 -15.70 8.86 -8.68
N SER A 3 -14.96 8.61 -7.60
CA SER A 3 -15.12 9.32 -6.31
C SER A 3 -14.14 10.49 -6.11
N LYS A 4 -13.40 10.91 -7.14
CA LYS A 4 -12.47 12.04 -7.06
C LYS A 4 -13.10 13.27 -7.70
N LEU A 5 -12.76 14.46 -7.18
CA LEU A 5 -13.20 15.76 -7.71
C LEU A 5 -12.96 15.86 -9.23
N TYR A 6 -11.75 15.48 -9.68
CA TYR A 6 -11.41 15.37 -11.09
C TYR A 6 -11.43 13.89 -11.52
N LYS A 7 -12.25 13.60 -12.54
CA LYS A 7 -12.45 12.22 -13.02
C LYS A 7 -11.23 11.66 -13.74
N TYR A 8 -10.46 12.49 -14.43
CA TYR A 8 -9.30 12.12 -15.25
C TYR A 8 -8.03 12.76 -14.70
N GLY A 9 -6.91 12.04 -14.79
CA GLY A 9 -5.63 12.50 -14.30
C GLY A 9 -4.63 11.36 -14.09
N VAL A 10 -3.40 11.72 -13.74
CA VAL A 10 -2.34 10.76 -13.41
C VAL A 10 -2.50 10.31 -11.96
N LYS A 11 -2.49 9.00 -11.74
CA LYS A 11 -2.53 8.43 -10.39
C LYS A 11 -1.11 8.23 -9.87
N MET A 12 -0.88 8.65 -8.63
CA MET A 12 0.39 8.47 -7.93
C MET A 12 0.14 7.79 -6.58
N TRP A 13 1.10 6.99 -6.15
CA TRP A 13 1.17 6.45 -4.79
C TRP A 13 2.37 7.04 -4.11
N MET A 14 2.25 7.34 -2.82
CA MET A 14 3.26 8.10 -2.10
C MET A 14 3.43 7.52 -0.71
N LEU A 15 4.66 7.51 -0.22
CA LEU A 15 4.97 7.30 1.18
C LEU A 15 5.25 8.67 1.80
N CYS A 16 4.43 9.03 2.78
CA CYS A 16 4.52 10.32 3.44
C CYS A 16 4.66 10.12 4.95
N ASP A 17 5.42 11.01 5.60
CA ASP A 17 5.43 11.12 7.05
C ASP A 17 4.08 11.61 7.56
N VAL A 18 3.58 10.97 8.62
CA VAL A 18 2.23 11.21 9.13
C VAL A 18 2.11 12.57 9.83
N ARG A 19 3.18 13.10 10.41
CA ARG A 19 3.14 14.34 11.21
C ARG A 19 3.38 15.58 10.36
N THR A 20 4.35 15.50 9.44
CA THR A 20 4.83 16.64 8.67
C THR A 20 4.27 16.68 7.25
N GLY A 21 3.70 15.57 6.76
CA GLY A 21 3.29 15.44 5.37
C GLY A 21 4.48 15.32 4.39
N TYR A 22 5.71 15.22 4.90
CA TYR A 22 6.89 15.09 4.05
C TYR A 22 6.82 13.82 3.20
N THR A 23 6.98 13.96 1.89
CA THR A 23 6.90 12.84 0.96
C THR A 23 8.29 12.26 0.74
N LEU A 24 8.49 11.02 1.20
CA LEU A 24 9.76 10.31 1.07
C LEU A 24 9.91 9.67 -0.32
N CYS A 25 8.84 9.09 -0.85
CA CYS A 25 8.88 8.37 -2.11
C CYS A 25 7.57 8.50 -2.87
N VAL A 26 7.66 8.58 -4.21
CA VAL A 26 6.52 8.65 -5.14
C VAL A 26 6.65 7.57 -6.20
N HIS A 27 5.58 6.80 -6.38
CA HIS A 27 5.47 5.80 -7.44
C HIS A 27 4.29 6.16 -8.37
N ILE A 28 4.58 6.47 -9.62
CA ILE A 28 3.56 6.76 -10.64
C ILE A 28 2.84 5.45 -11.00
N TYR A 29 1.50 5.48 -10.99
CA TYR A 29 0.71 4.35 -11.45
C TYR A 29 0.69 4.35 -12.97
N THR A 30 1.42 3.41 -13.55
CA THR A 30 1.27 3.02 -14.96
C THR A 30 0.43 1.76 -14.99
N ASP A 31 -0.69 1.75 -15.70
CA ASP A 31 -1.65 0.62 -15.72
C ASP A 31 -0.93 -0.72 -15.91
N LYS A 32 -0.02 -0.79 -16.89
CA LYS A 32 0.76 -1.97 -17.25
C LYS A 32 2.25 -1.70 -17.08
N ILE A 33 2.95 -2.65 -16.45
CA ILE A 33 4.41 -2.78 -16.53
C ILE A 33 4.64 -4.04 -17.38
N GLY A 34 4.80 -3.89 -18.69
CA GLY A 34 4.92 -5.02 -19.64
C GLY A 34 3.61 -5.79 -19.89
N GLN A 35 3.72 -7.08 -20.25
CA GLN A 35 2.59 -7.95 -20.65
C GLN A 35 2.01 -8.84 -19.53
N LYS A 36 2.57 -8.84 -18.30
CA LYS A 36 2.15 -9.78 -17.26
C LYS A 36 0.93 -9.25 -16.47
N PRO A 37 -0.05 -10.12 -16.09
CA PRO A 37 -1.10 -9.75 -15.16
C PRO A 37 -0.48 -9.26 -13.84
N LYS A 38 -0.98 -8.15 -13.31
CA LYS A 38 -0.46 -7.50 -12.10
C LYS A 38 -0.87 -8.26 -10.83
N ARG A 39 -0.47 -9.52 -10.70
CA ARG A 39 -0.62 -10.26 -9.44
C ARG A 39 0.17 -9.53 -8.35
N GLU A 40 -0.44 -9.38 -7.18
CA GLU A 40 0.13 -8.72 -6.00
C GLU A 40 0.61 -7.26 -6.18
N GLN A 41 0.00 -6.49 -7.10
CA GLN A 41 0.37 -5.08 -7.31
C GLN A 41 0.47 -4.27 -6.01
N GLY A 42 -0.52 -4.40 -5.13
CA GLY A 42 -0.54 -3.67 -3.87
C GLY A 42 0.67 -3.98 -2.98
N LYS A 43 1.10 -5.25 -2.94
CA LYS A 43 2.28 -5.65 -2.16
C LYS A 43 3.55 -5.07 -2.74
N ARG A 44 3.74 -5.20 -4.06
CA ARG A 44 4.91 -4.64 -4.73
C ARG A 44 5.04 -3.15 -4.46
N VAL A 45 3.96 -2.41 -4.61
CA VAL A 45 3.94 -0.96 -4.42
C VAL A 45 4.31 -0.57 -2.99
N VAL A 46 3.74 -1.25 -1.98
CA VAL A 46 4.07 -0.97 -0.57
C VAL A 46 5.54 -1.25 -0.29
N LEU A 47 6.07 -2.38 -0.76
CA LEU A 47 7.46 -2.75 -0.52
C LEU A 47 8.44 -1.85 -1.29
N ASP A 48 8.08 -1.43 -2.51
CA ASP A 48 8.88 -0.50 -3.31
C ASP A 48 8.92 0.89 -2.65
N LEU A 49 7.78 1.39 -2.18
CA LEU A 49 7.71 2.67 -1.46
C LEU A 49 8.45 2.65 -0.12
N ALA A 50 8.41 1.53 0.60
CA ALA A 50 9.03 1.39 1.92
C ALA A 50 10.49 0.89 1.87
N ARG A 51 11.08 0.76 0.68
CA ARG A 51 12.42 0.20 0.49
C ARG A 51 13.49 0.97 1.24
N ASP A 52 13.45 2.30 1.12
CA ASP A 52 14.44 3.21 1.71
C ASP A 52 14.05 3.63 3.14
N LEU A 53 12.92 3.14 3.65
CA LEU A 53 12.51 3.35 5.03
C LEU A 53 13.27 2.36 5.92
N GLY A 54 13.93 2.89 6.96
CA GLY A 54 14.67 2.09 7.94
C GLY A 54 13.82 1.06 8.69
N PRO A 55 14.42 0.24 9.56
CA PRO A 55 13.68 -0.63 10.46
C PRO A 55 12.95 0.20 11.53
N VAL A 56 12.02 -0.42 12.28
CA VAL A 56 11.30 0.14 13.45
C VAL A 56 10.18 1.14 13.12
N TYR A 57 9.99 1.52 11.85
CA TYR A 57 8.87 2.36 11.46
C TYR A 57 7.54 1.59 11.36
N GLY A 58 6.46 2.26 11.75
CA GLY A 58 5.09 1.83 11.49
C GLY A 58 4.55 2.42 10.20
N ILE A 59 3.93 1.58 9.37
CA ILE A 59 3.35 1.97 8.09
C ILE A 59 1.83 1.92 8.19
N ASN A 60 1.18 3.05 7.89
CA ASN A 60 -0.27 3.15 7.75
C ASN A 60 -0.67 2.98 6.28
N ILE A 61 -1.57 2.04 5.99
CA ILE A 61 -2.07 1.80 4.63
C ILE A 61 -3.59 1.71 4.56
N ASP A 62 -4.13 1.96 3.37
CA ASP A 62 -5.54 1.74 3.09
C ASP A 62 -5.90 0.24 2.96
N HIS A 63 -7.20 -0.06 2.91
CA HIS A 63 -7.69 -1.44 2.73
C HIS A 63 -7.35 -2.05 1.36
N TYR A 64 -7.01 -1.23 0.36
CA TYR A 64 -6.68 -1.67 -0.99
C TYR A 64 -5.31 -2.36 -0.97
N PHE A 65 -4.35 -1.79 -0.24
CA PHE A 65 -3.03 -2.38 -0.04
C PHE A 65 -2.99 -3.48 1.03
N MET A 66 -3.91 -3.45 1.99
CA MET A 66 -3.89 -4.34 3.16
C MET A 66 -3.95 -5.82 2.78
N SER A 67 -2.96 -6.62 3.20
CA SER A 67 -2.99 -8.08 3.04
C SER A 67 -2.03 -8.76 4.00
N LEU A 68 -2.29 -10.03 4.37
CA LEU A 68 -1.37 -10.79 5.21
C LEU A 68 0.02 -10.97 4.58
N ASN A 69 0.10 -11.06 3.25
CA ASN A 69 1.38 -11.19 2.54
C ASN A 69 2.22 -9.90 2.68
N VAL A 70 1.57 -8.74 2.71
CA VAL A 70 2.22 -7.45 2.97
C VAL A 70 2.68 -7.36 4.42
N ALA A 71 1.79 -7.68 5.37
CA ALA A 71 2.10 -7.66 6.79
C ALA A 71 3.32 -8.54 7.12
N ARG A 72 3.35 -9.78 6.61
CA ARG A 72 4.48 -10.70 6.81
C ARG A 72 5.77 -10.19 6.18
N ALA A 73 5.71 -9.62 4.98
CA ALA A 73 6.90 -9.10 4.31
C ALA A 73 7.50 -7.90 5.05
N LEU A 74 6.66 -7.00 5.59
CA LEU A 74 7.11 -5.86 6.38
C LEU A 74 7.65 -6.28 7.75
N LEU A 75 7.05 -7.30 8.37
CA LEU A 75 7.50 -7.82 9.66
C LEU A 75 8.94 -8.37 9.59
N VAL A 76 9.30 -9.07 8.51
CA VAL A 76 10.68 -9.53 8.27
C VAL A 76 11.67 -8.36 8.21
N GLN A 77 11.22 -7.18 7.76
CA GLN A 77 12.01 -5.95 7.72
C GLN A 77 11.94 -5.14 9.03
N ARG A 78 11.38 -5.71 10.11
CA ARG A 78 11.13 -5.04 11.39
C ARG A 78 10.27 -3.78 11.29
N LYS A 79 9.29 -3.79 10.38
CA LYS A 79 8.31 -2.72 10.20
C LYS A 79 6.93 -3.21 10.65
N THR A 80 6.17 -2.35 11.32
CA THR A 80 4.79 -2.66 11.72
C THR A 80 3.80 -2.13 10.69
N LEU A 81 2.61 -2.73 10.63
CA LEU A 81 1.58 -2.39 9.67
C LEU A 81 0.27 -2.10 10.39
N LEU A 82 -0.32 -0.94 10.10
CA LEU A 82 -1.65 -0.57 10.52
C LEU A 82 -2.49 -0.21 9.29
N GLY A 83 -3.75 -0.63 9.28
CA GLY A 83 -4.64 -0.35 8.18
C GLY A 83 -5.99 -1.02 8.37
N THR A 84 -6.96 -0.62 7.56
CA THR A 84 -8.30 -1.20 7.59
C THR A 84 -8.37 -2.46 6.74
N ILE A 85 -9.18 -3.43 7.15
CA ILE A 85 -9.43 -4.64 6.37
C ILE A 85 -10.87 -4.59 5.86
N ARG A 86 -11.09 -4.90 4.59
CA ARG A 86 -12.47 -5.05 4.08
C ARG A 86 -13.09 -6.32 4.69
N PRO A 87 -14.32 -6.27 5.23
CA PRO A 87 -14.99 -7.44 5.82
C PRO A 87 -15.08 -8.64 4.87
N ARG A 88 -15.25 -8.39 3.57
CA ARG A 88 -15.36 -9.46 2.54
C ARG A 88 -14.03 -10.16 2.20
N ARG A 89 -12.91 -9.89 2.89
CA ARG A 89 -11.65 -10.61 2.65
C ARG A 89 -11.70 -12.01 3.26
N LYS A 90 -11.32 -13.02 2.48
CA LYS A 90 -11.36 -14.46 2.85
C LYS A 90 -10.73 -14.85 4.19
N LYS A 91 -9.83 -14.02 4.74
CA LYS A 91 -9.06 -14.31 5.96
C LYS A 91 -9.53 -13.51 7.19
N VAL A 92 -10.62 -12.77 7.07
CA VAL A 92 -11.29 -12.12 8.19
C VAL A 92 -12.33 -13.10 8.72
N LEU A 93 -12.32 -13.35 10.03
CA LEU A 93 -13.37 -14.12 10.69
C LEU A 93 -14.69 -13.36 10.52
N LYS A 94 -15.77 -14.07 10.16
CA LYS A 94 -17.07 -13.43 9.87
C LYS A 94 -17.75 -12.84 11.12
N GLU A 95 -17.22 -13.13 12.29
CA GLU A 95 -17.72 -12.74 13.60
C GLU A 95 -17.07 -11.45 14.14
N LEU A 96 -16.11 -10.88 13.39
CA LEU A 96 -15.49 -9.57 13.62
C LEU A 96 -16.11 -8.51 12.69
#